data_AF-A0A7C2B6M9-F1
#
_entry.id   AF-A0A7C2B6M9-F1
#
_cell.length_a   1.000
_cell.length_b   1.000
_cell.length_c   1.000
_cell.angle_alpha   90.00
_cell.angle_beta   90.00
_cell.angle_gamma   90.00
#
_symmetry.space_group_name_H-M   'P 1'
#
loop_
_entity.id
_entity.type
_entity.pdbx_description
1 polymer ?
#
loop_
_entity_poly.entity_id
_entity_poly.type
_entity_poly.pdbx_seq_one_letter_code
_entity_poly.pdbx_strand_id
1 'polypeptide(L)'
;MAENEFIPIVLDRATGNFWVDTGIVVLASYLGEGEYRIEYILDWLLNRLTENTGNIGVYYDERDKALREYPKTSWRYPVNLFIRVAGDPGKKITIDGQTYPTQPPTYQLRLQLSKRSTPCDICGESQPVTDAKMWMFPFLVDPAKFANFYPGLKRGAKMCARCALAGLAGYLGWLWKAQGRDALHFFIFHAELGEMERLHREVLNPLRIQGERGGNVPVAFAGPYIHETVLGLLLRLFAHVRSSNVLDEDGRTTLARLLGATDSPAPPVTLYAVSGKPGQAFNMTAFREFSRLHDLFRLYERWLSVISQKGIDTRSPQAQIERVFEQFSAQQGKKSETLWRDRIAWAVLSFGDPFPSIEQFLYDVRAREDKRRPLVRGTLEVFEHYAQEVMNMDEQFQRILAGFGHNLGMAAHEHNEMGLLYELRNAKNPEAFYRVLNDAQFRLETTIPEALLRIERGERIAGAPWIRVKTILAIYAMNAFLRKEVNRSNQFTEEG
;
A
#
# COMPACT_ATOMS: atom_id res chain seq x y z
N MET A 1 -38.38 20.22 2.56
CA MET A 1 -38.00 21.64 2.44
C MET A 1 -36.48 21.75 2.62
N ALA A 2 -35.74 21.35 1.59
CA ALA A 2 -34.29 21.58 1.43
C ALA A 2 -33.99 22.11 0.01
N GLU A 3 -35.02 22.47 -0.76
CA GLU A 3 -34.98 22.51 -2.23
C GLU A 3 -34.16 23.66 -2.84
N ASN A 4 -33.57 24.56 -2.03
CA ASN A 4 -32.83 25.74 -2.51
C ASN A 4 -31.52 26.00 -1.74
N GLU A 5 -30.95 25.00 -1.06
CA GLU A 5 -29.68 25.20 -0.36
C GLU A 5 -28.49 25.00 -1.31
N PHE A 6 -27.60 26.00 -1.33
CA PHE A 6 -26.36 26.00 -2.10
C PHE A 6 -25.18 25.73 -1.16
N ILE A 7 -24.16 25.04 -1.66
CA ILE A 7 -22.90 24.87 -0.96
C ILE A 7 -21.72 25.38 -1.81
N PRO A 8 -20.72 26.02 -1.18
CA PRO A 8 -19.51 26.42 -1.86
C PRO A 8 -18.55 25.24 -2.01
N ILE A 9 -18.05 25.03 -3.23
CA ILE A 9 -16.90 24.19 -3.54
C ILE A 9 -15.76 25.16 -3.87
N VAL A 10 -14.79 25.25 -2.96
CA VAL A 10 -13.63 26.14 -3.07
C VAL A 10 -12.39 25.45 -2.51
N LEU A 11 -11.24 25.66 -3.15
CA LEU A 11 -9.97 25.01 -2.78
C LEU A 11 -9.19 25.78 -1.71
N ASP A 12 -9.61 26.99 -1.37
CA ASP A 12 -9.00 27.82 -0.32
C ASP A 12 -9.48 27.45 1.11
N ARG A 13 -10.51 26.61 1.23
CA ARG A 13 -11.12 26.21 2.52
C ARG A 13 -10.90 24.73 2.83
N ALA A 14 -9.67 24.34 3.14
CA ALA A 14 -9.39 22.99 3.63
C ALA A 14 -10.16 22.67 4.92
N THR A 15 -10.53 21.41 5.10
CA THR A 15 -11.12 20.91 6.36
C THR A 15 -10.08 20.27 7.27
N GLY A 16 -8.93 19.90 6.72
CA GLY A 16 -7.88 19.16 7.43
C GLY A 16 -8.18 17.66 7.56
N ASN A 17 -9.33 17.19 7.07
CA ASN A 17 -9.68 15.77 7.06
C ASN A 17 -9.36 15.17 5.69
N PHE A 18 -8.40 14.23 5.66
CA PHE A 18 -7.90 13.65 4.41
C PHE A 18 -8.99 13.09 3.46
N TRP A 19 -10.06 12.52 4.00
CA TRP A 19 -11.15 11.96 3.19
C TRP A 19 -12.04 13.04 2.60
N VAL A 20 -12.45 14.00 3.44
CA VAL A 20 -13.35 15.08 3.03
C VAL A 20 -12.62 16.07 2.11
N ASP A 21 -11.36 16.37 2.37
CA ASP A 21 -10.50 17.19 1.51
C ASP A 21 -10.32 16.54 0.13
N THR A 22 -10.10 15.22 0.07
CA THR A 22 -10.10 14.47 -1.19
C THR A 22 -11.42 14.64 -1.95
N GLY A 23 -12.52 14.61 -1.22
CA GLY A 23 -13.86 14.87 -1.76
C GLY A 23 -14.05 16.27 -2.33
N ILE A 24 -13.58 17.30 -1.62
CA ILE A 24 -13.62 18.70 -2.07
C ILE A 24 -12.84 18.83 -3.38
N VAL A 25 -11.65 18.25 -3.45
CA VAL A 25 -10.80 18.24 -4.64
C VAL A 25 -11.51 17.56 -5.81
N VAL A 26 -12.09 16.39 -5.60
CA VAL A 26 -12.87 15.70 -6.63
C VAL A 26 -13.99 16.59 -7.14
N LEU A 27 -14.77 17.21 -6.25
CA LEU A 27 -15.87 18.08 -6.66
C LEU A 27 -15.37 19.29 -7.46
N ALA A 28 -14.30 19.94 -7.00
CA ALA A 28 -13.69 21.08 -7.68
C ALA A 28 -13.14 20.71 -9.06
N SER A 29 -12.43 19.59 -9.20
CA SER A 29 -11.87 19.14 -10.49
C SER A 29 -12.95 18.84 -11.54
N TYR A 30 -14.13 18.40 -11.12
CA TYR A 30 -15.19 17.99 -12.06
C TYR A 30 -16.26 19.04 -12.29
N LEU A 31 -16.61 19.83 -11.28
CA LEU A 31 -17.65 20.85 -11.38
C LEU A 31 -17.06 22.25 -11.58
N GLY A 32 -15.82 22.48 -11.12
CA GLY A 32 -15.22 23.80 -10.97
C GLY A 32 -15.51 24.40 -9.59
N GLU A 33 -14.70 25.38 -9.18
CA GLU A 33 -15.00 26.16 -7.96
C GLU A 33 -16.26 27.02 -8.17
N GLY A 34 -17.11 27.12 -7.15
CA GLY A 34 -18.38 27.85 -7.24
C GLY A 34 -19.43 27.41 -6.24
N GLU A 35 -20.63 27.96 -6.37
CA GLU A 35 -21.79 27.61 -5.56
C GLU A 35 -22.74 26.69 -6.33
N TYR A 36 -23.12 25.57 -5.70
CA TYR A 36 -23.93 24.54 -6.34
C TYR A 36 -25.06 24.10 -5.43
N ARG A 37 -26.20 23.79 -6.06
CA ARG A 37 -27.34 23.19 -5.36
C ARG A 37 -26.98 21.81 -4.82
N ILE A 38 -27.42 21.51 -3.61
CA ILE A 38 -27.20 20.21 -2.95
C ILE A 38 -27.72 19.06 -3.82
N GLU A 39 -28.93 19.19 -4.37
CA GLU A 39 -29.54 18.14 -5.20
C GLU A 39 -28.73 17.87 -6.47
N TYR A 40 -28.22 18.93 -7.11
CA TYR A 40 -27.41 18.81 -8.32
C TYR A 40 -26.14 18.01 -8.06
N ILE A 41 -25.41 18.32 -6.97
CA ILE A 41 -24.21 17.55 -6.59
C ILE A 41 -24.56 16.12 -6.26
N LEU A 42 -25.65 15.90 -5.52
CA LEU A 42 -26.05 14.57 -5.11
C LEU A 42 -26.41 13.69 -6.29
N ASP A 43 -27.19 14.19 -7.24
CA ASP A 43 -27.55 13.47 -8.48
C ASP A 43 -26.29 13.19 -9.31
N TRP A 44 -25.38 14.16 -9.41
CA TRP A 44 -24.09 13.98 -10.08
C TRP A 44 -23.25 12.87 -9.44
N LEU A 45 -23.19 12.81 -8.10
CA LEU A 45 -22.47 11.77 -7.36
C LEU A 45 -23.11 10.40 -7.54
N LEU A 46 -24.44 10.30 -7.44
CA LEU A 46 -25.19 9.05 -7.60
C LEU A 46 -24.95 8.43 -8.98
N ASN A 47 -24.95 9.24 -10.03
CA ASN A 47 -24.67 8.82 -11.40
C ASN A 47 -23.25 8.28 -11.60
N ARG A 48 -22.30 8.60 -10.71
CA ARG A 48 -20.91 8.14 -10.77
C ARG A 48 -20.57 7.01 -9.81
N LEU A 49 -21.31 6.91 -8.72
CA LEU A 49 -21.13 5.88 -7.70
C LEU A 49 -22.00 4.66 -7.93
N THR A 50 -22.90 4.69 -8.92
CA THR A 50 -23.71 3.55 -9.34
C THR A 50 -23.33 3.11 -10.76
N GLU A 51 -23.50 1.82 -11.04
CA GLU A 51 -23.22 1.22 -12.36
C GLU A 51 -24.19 0.08 -12.68
N ASN A 52 -24.35 -0.20 -13.97
CA ASN A 52 -25.07 -1.39 -14.43
C ASN A 52 -24.23 -2.63 -14.13
N THR A 53 -24.80 -3.60 -13.44
CA THR A 53 -24.09 -4.82 -12.99
C THR A 53 -23.87 -5.86 -14.10
N GLY A 54 -24.33 -5.59 -15.32
CA GLY A 54 -24.36 -6.54 -16.43
C GLY A 54 -25.43 -7.64 -16.30
N ASN A 55 -26.08 -7.76 -15.14
CA ASN A 55 -27.20 -8.68 -14.95
C ASN A 55 -28.52 -8.04 -15.35
N ILE A 56 -29.45 -8.85 -15.84
CA ILE A 56 -30.82 -8.43 -16.17
C ILE A 56 -31.75 -8.77 -14.99
N GLY A 57 -32.69 -7.88 -14.70
CA GLY A 57 -33.82 -8.12 -13.81
C GLY A 57 -35.13 -8.07 -14.58
N VAL A 58 -36.12 -8.79 -14.10
CA VAL A 58 -37.48 -8.76 -14.65
C VAL A 58 -38.33 -7.84 -13.76
N TYR A 59 -39.00 -6.88 -14.39
CA TYR A 59 -39.79 -5.84 -13.74
C TYR A 59 -41.15 -5.73 -14.41
N TYR A 60 -42.18 -5.35 -13.67
CA TYR A 60 -43.49 -5.11 -14.23
C TYR A 60 -43.63 -3.65 -14.70
N ASP A 61 -43.80 -3.46 -16.01
CA ASP A 61 -44.03 -2.13 -16.57
C ASP A 61 -45.51 -1.75 -16.44
N GLU A 62 -45.80 -0.75 -15.61
CA GLU A 62 -47.18 -0.30 -15.36
C GLU A 62 -47.85 0.32 -16.61
N ARG A 63 -47.06 0.84 -17.57
CA ARG A 63 -47.61 1.45 -18.80
C ARG A 63 -48.08 0.39 -19.77
N ASP A 64 -47.27 -0.63 -19.98
CA ASP A 64 -47.53 -1.70 -20.93
C ASP A 64 -48.24 -2.91 -20.32
N LYS A 65 -48.41 -2.92 -18.99
CA LYS A 65 -48.97 -4.01 -18.20
C LYS A 65 -48.28 -5.36 -18.46
N ALA A 66 -46.97 -5.33 -18.71
CA ALA A 66 -46.19 -6.50 -19.10
C ALA A 66 -44.87 -6.59 -18.31
N LEU A 67 -44.32 -7.80 -18.20
CA LEU A 67 -42.98 -8.00 -17.66
C LEU A 67 -41.94 -7.58 -18.69
N ARG A 68 -41.03 -6.70 -18.27
CA ARG A 68 -39.91 -6.21 -19.07
C ARG A 68 -38.59 -6.48 -18.38
N GLU A 69 -37.58 -6.70 -19.19
CA GLU A 69 -36.20 -6.92 -18.78
C GLU A 69 -35.45 -5.59 -18.76
N TYR A 70 -34.86 -5.26 -17.61
CA TYR A 70 -34.04 -4.07 -17.44
C TYR A 70 -32.68 -4.44 -16.81
N PRO A 71 -31.59 -3.72 -17.14
CA PRO A 71 -30.31 -3.90 -16.46
C PRO A 71 -30.43 -3.60 -14.97
N LYS A 72 -29.84 -4.45 -14.13
CA LYS A 72 -29.73 -4.23 -12.69
C LYS A 72 -28.65 -3.20 -12.40
N THR A 73 -28.99 -2.16 -11.67
CA THR A 73 -28.06 -1.13 -11.18
C THR A 73 -27.65 -1.40 -9.73
N SER A 74 -26.37 -1.19 -9.42
CA SER A 74 -25.85 -1.26 -8.05
C SER A 74 -24.80 -0.20 -7.78
N TRP A 75 -24.45 -0.02 -6.51
CA TRP A 75 -23.25 0.73 -6.14
C TRP A 75 -22.03 0.10 -6.84
N ARG A 76 -21.18 0.94 -7.38
CA ARG A 76 -19.93 0.54 -8.04
C ARG A 76 -19.01 -0.14 -7.04
N TYR A 77 -18.30 -1.18 -7.45
CA TYR A 77 -17.26 -1.76 -6.59
C TYR A 77 -16.03 -0.83 -6.51
N PRO A 78 -15.41 -0.61 -5.33
CA PRO A 78 -15.72 -1.19 -4.01
C PRO A 78 -16.66 -0.34 -3.13
N VAL A 79 -17.25 0.73 -3.65
CA VAL A 79 -18.19 1.61 -2.91
C VAL A 79 -19.35 0.82 -2.32
N ASN A 80 -19.83 -0.22 -3.02
CA ASN A 80 -20.86 -1.14 -2.52
C ASN A 80 -20.51 -1.85 -1.20
N LEU A 81 -19.24 -1.89 -0.80
CA LEU A 81 -18.81 -2.44 0.48
C LEU A 81 -19.10 -1.51 1.66
N PHE A 82 -19.22 -0.20 1.41
CA PHE A 82 -19.37 0.86 2.40
C PHE A 82 -20.79 1.45 2.38
N ILE A 83 -21.38 1.61 1.20
CA ILE A 83 -22.73 2.14 1.02
C ILE A 83 -23.72 0.98 0.88
N ARG A 84 -24.55 0.79 1.91
CA ARG A 84 -25.55 -0.29 1.98
C ARG A 84 -26.99 0.20 1.83
N VAL A 85 -27.17 1.47 1.44
CA VAL A 85 -28.50 1.99 1.13
C VAL A 85 -29.05 1.22 -0.06
N ALA A 86 -30.13 0.48 0.15
CA ALA A 86 -30.81 -0.25 -0.91
C ALA A 86 -31.47 0.74 -1.87
N GLY A 87 -31.40 0.47 -3.18
CA GLY A 87 -32.17 1.22 -4.15
C GLY A 87 -33.66 0.93 -3.99
N ASP A 88 -34.50 1.93 -4.24
CA ASP A 88 -35.95 1.80 -4.22
C ASP A 88 -36.44 1.10 -5.49
N PRO A 89 -36.92 -0.16 -5.41
CA PRO A 89 -37.41 -0.91 -6.56
C PRO A 89 -38.82 -0.47 -7.00
N GLY A 90 -39.34 0.61 -6.42
CA GLY A 90 -40.70 1.09 -6.61
C GLY A 90 -41.72 0.17 -5.96
N LYS A 91 -42.97 0.27 -6.44
CA LYS A 91 -44.05 -0.62 -6.02
C LYS A 91 -43.75 -2.05 -6.45
N LYS A 92 -44.29 -3.01 -5.71
CA LYS A 92 -44.23 -4.43 -6.04
C LYS A 92 -45.63 -4.92 -6.40
N ILE A 93 -45.74 -5.67 -7.49
CA ILE A 93 -47.01 -6.21 -7.99
C ILE A 93 -46.88 -7.73 -8.05
N THR A 94 -47.92 -8.44 -7.62
CA THR A 94 -47.94 -9.91 -7.66
C THR A 94 -48.72 -10.38 -8.88
N ILE A 95 -48.09 -11.22 -9.69
CA ILE A 95 -48.67 -11.86 -10.89
C ILE A 95 -48.39 -13.35 -10.75
N ASP A 96 -49.43 -14.18 -10.86
CA ASP A 96 -49.34 -15.63 -10.77
C ASP A 96 -48.56 -16.16 -9.55
N GLY A 97 -48.73 -15.50 -8.40
CA GLY A 97 -48.08 -15.86 -7.14
C GLY A 97 -46.61 -15.41 -7.03
N GLN A 98 -46.04 -14.79 -8.05
CA GLN A 98 -44.69 -14.20 -8.02
C GLN A 98 -44.74 -12.68 -7.95
N THR A 99 -43.88 -12.10 -7.12
CA THR A 99 -43.84 -10.64 -6.90
C THR A 99 -42.75 -9.98 -7.72
N TYR A 100 -43.13 -9.03 -8.56
CA TYR A 100 -42.25 -8.27 -9.44
C TYR A 100 -42.17 -6.80 -9.01
N PRO A 101 -40.97 -6.22 -8.91
CA PRO A 101 -40.81 -4.77 -8.77
C PRO A 101 -41.23 -4.04 -10.05
N THR A 102 -41.68 -2.80 -9.93
CA THR A 102 -42.20 -1.99 -11.05
C THR A 102 -41.11 -1.23 -11.80
N GLN A 103 -39.93 -1.09 -11.21
CA GLN A 103 -38.81 -0.39 -11.82
C GLN A 103 -37.46 -0.92 -11.32
N PRO A 104 -36.37 -0.72 -12.09
CA PRO A 104 -35.03 -0.86 -11.58
C PRO A 104 -34.80 -0.06 -10.29
N PRO A 105 -34.00 -0.56 -9.33
CA PRO A 105 -33.75 0.14 -8.09
C PRO A 105 -33.18 1.53 -8.33
N THR A 106 -33.91 2.57 -7.89
CA THR A 106 -33.41 3.95 -7.92
C THR A 106 -32.70 4.25 -6.61
N TYR A 107 -31.42 4.60 -6.68
CA TYR A 107 -30.64 4.91 -5.48
C TYR A 107 -30.86 6.36 -5.10
N GLN A 108 -31.30 6.59 -3.86
CA GLN A 108 -31.48 7.93 -3.31
C GLN A 108 -30.77 8.01 -1.96
N LEU A 109 -29.95 9.04 -1.78
CA LEU A 109 -29.36 9.40 -0.50
C LEU A 109 -30.09 10.62 0.03
N ARG A 110 -30.59 10.57 1.26
CA ARG A 110 -31.31 11.71 1.85
C ARG A 110 -30.37 12.46 2.80
N LEU A 111 -30.05 13.70 2.44
CA LEU A 111 -29.35 14.65 3.29
C LEU A 111 -30.38 15.48 4.05
N GLN A 112 -30.57 15.18 5.35
CA GLN A 112 -31.55 15.87 6.20
C GLN A 112 -30.82 16.81 7.15
N LEU A 113 -30.83 18.10 6.81
CA LEU A 113 -30.14 19.11 7.58
C LEU A 113 -31.02 19.64 8.72
N SER A 114 -30.40 19.90 9.86
CA SER A 114 -31.06 20.48 11.02
C SER A 114 -31.41 21.93 10.77
N LYS A 115 -32.57 22.38 11.25
CA LYS A 115 -32.92 23.81 11.22
C LYS A 115 -32.01 24.68 12.09
N ARG A 116 -31.36 24.09 13.10
CA ARG A 116 -30.42 24.78 13.99
C ARG A 116 -29.03 24.74 13.38
N SER A 117 -28.36 25.89 13.41
CA SER A 117 -26.94 25.98 13.09
C SER A 117 -26.12 25.47 14.28
N THR A 118 -25.19 24.56 14.02
CA THR A 118 -24.24 24.04 15.00
C THR A 118 -22.88 23.81 14.32
N PRO A 119 -21.77 23.82 15.07
CA PRO A 119 -20.46 23.52 14.50
C PRO A 119 -20.43 22.15 13.83
N CYS A 120 -19.90 22.09 12.60
CA CYS A 120 -19.59 20.84 11.93
C CYS A 120 -18.37 20.18 12.58
N ASP A 121 -18.43 18.88 12.86
CA ASP A 121 -17.34 18.13 13.50
C ASP A 121 -16.14 17.87 12.57
N ILE A 122 -16.24 18.26 11.30
CA ILE A 122 -15.17 18.13 10.31
C ILE A 122 -14.51 19.49 10.04
N CYS A 123 -15.27 20.48 9.57
CA CYS A 123 -14.71 21.78 9.20
C CYS A 123 -14.82 22.87 10.29
N GLY A 124 -15.51 22.60 11.40
CA GLY A 124 -15.72 23.57 12.49
C GLY A 124 -16.72 24.70 12.19
N GLU A 125 -17.11 24.91 10.94
CA GLU A 125 -18.06 25.96 10.56
C GLU A 125 -19.45 25.74 11.19
N SER A 126 -20.07 26.80 11.69
CA SER A 126 -21.41 26.75 12.26
C SER A 126 -22.48 26.91 11.17
N GLN A 127 -23.13 25.81 10.81
CA GLN A 127 -24.15 25.74 9.75
C GLN A 127 -25.23 24.70 10.10
N PRO A 128 -26.34 24.61 9.34
CA PRO A 128 -27.20 23.42 9.35
C PRO A 128 -26.40 22.12 9.15
N VAL A 129 -26.63 21.13 10.01
CA VAL A 129 -25.88 19.86 9.99
C VAL A 129 -26.80 18.65 9.91
N THR A 130 -26.28 17.54 9.41
CA THR A 130 -26.90 16.21 9.47
C THR A 130 -26.11 15.31 10.43
N ASP A 131 -26.76 14.25 10.93
CA ASP A 131 -26.04 13.10 11.46
C ASP A 131 -25.19 12.47 10.36
N ALA A 132 -23.91 12.28 10.66
CA ALA A 132 -22.96 11.66 9.76
C ALA A 132 -23.30 10.18 9.57
N LYS A 133 -23.27 9.71 8.33
CA LYS A 133 -23.54 8.32 7.95
C LYS A 133 -22.32 7.73 7.27
N MET A 134 -22.17 6.40 7.29
CA MET A 134 -21.02 5.72 6.66
C MET A 134 -20.82 6.08 5.18
N TRP A 135 -21.90 6.37 4.45
CA TRP A 135 -21.79 6.82 3.05
C TRP A 135 -21.24 8.24 2.88
N MET A 136 -21.23 9.04 3.94
CA MET A 136 -20.58 10.35 3.97
C MET A 136 -19.12 10.20 4.41
N PHE A 137 -18.86 9.37 5.43
CA PHE A 137 -17.50 9.16 5.96
C PHE A 137 -17.33 7.68 6.36
N PRO A 138 -16.54 6.89 5.61
CA PRO A 138 -16.45 5.43 5.81
C PRO A 138 -15.82 5.01 7.14
N PHE A 139 -15.15 5.94 7.83
CA PHE A 139 -14.45 5.69 9.10
C PHE A 139 -15.33 5.97 10.32
N LEU A 140 -16.60 6.34 10.13
CA LEU A 140 -17.54 6.50 11.23
C LEU A 140 -17.79 5.16 11.91
N VAL A 141 -17.70 5.17 13.23
CA VAL A 141 -18.24 4.11 14.06
C VAL A 141 -19.50 4.61 14.74
N ASP A 142 -20.53 3.76 14.74
CA ASP A 142 -21.79 4.05 15.42
C ASP A 142 -21.53 4.30 16.93
N PRO A 143 -21.89 5.49 17.45
CA PRO A 143 -21.73 5.81 18.87
C PRO A 143 -22.42 4.81 19.79
N ALA A 144 -23.54 4.19 19.37
CA ALA A 144 -24.23 3.18 20.15
C ALA A 144 -23.35 1.95 20.43
N LYS A 145 -22.38 1.64 19.55
CA LYS A 145 -21.41 0.55 19.74
C LYS A 145 -20.31 0.91 20.76
N PHE A 146 -20.12 2.19 21.07
CA PHE A 146 -19.14 2.69 22.05
C PHE A 146 -19.77 3.23 23.34
N ALA A 147 -21.08 3.48 23.34
CA ALA A 147 -21.80 4.07 24.47
C ALA A 147 -21.68 3.26 25.78
N ASN A 148 -21.43 1.95 25.69
CA ASN A 148 -21.20 1.08 26.84
C ASN A 148 -19.83 1.29 27.49
N PHE A 149 -18.83 1.76 26.74
CA PHE A 149 -17.49 2.06 27.25
C PHE A 149 -17.36 3.51 27.70
N TYR A 150 -18.07 4.43 27.03
CA TYR A 150 -18.01 5.86 27.33
C TYR A 150 -19.40 6.51 27.26
N PRO A 151 -20.14 6.58 28.37
CA PRO A 151 -21.49 7.14 28.42
C PRO A 151 -21.57 8.62 28.01
N GLY A 152 -20.44 9.36 28.11
CA GLY A 152 -20.32 10.76 27.68
C GLY A 152 -20.13 10.96 26.17
N LEU A 153 -19.82 9.90 25.40
CA LEU A 153 -19.58 9.95 23.95
C LEU A 153 -20.80 9.52 23.12
N LYS A 154 -22.01 9.68 23.66
CA LYS A 154 -23.28 9.31 23.00
C LYS A 154 -23.64 10.17 21.79
N ARG A 155 -22.91 11.25 21.53
CA ARG A 155 -23.20 12.14 20.39
C ARG A 155 -22.55 11.59 19.13
N GLY A 156 -23.35 11.31 18.11
CA GLY A 156 -22.84 11.04 16.76
C GLY A 156 -22.14 12.24 16.16
N ALA A 157 -21.27 11.97 15.18
CA ALA A 157 -20.61 13.02 14.43
C ALA A 157 -21.65 13.79 13.60
N LYS A 158 -21.52 15.12 13.58
CA LYS A 158 -22.38 16.04 12.84
C LYS A 158 -21.61 16.66 11.68
N MET A 159 -22.18 16.60 10.48
CA MET A 159 -21.56 17.13 9.26
C MET A 159 -22.44 18.20 8.61
N CYS A 160 -21.85 19.32 8.17
CA CYS A 160 -22.54 20.25 7.28
C CYS A 160 -22.71 19.64 5.89
N ALA A 161 -23.58 20.24 5.07
CA ALA A 161 -23.86 19.75 3.71
C ALA A 161 -22.61 19.63 2.83
N ARG A 162 -21.73 20.63 2.88
CA ARG A 162 -20.44 20.65 2.18
C ARG A 162 -19.58 19.44 2.53
N CYS A 163 -19.34 19.20 3.82
CA CYS A 163 -18.53 18.07 4.27
C CYS A 163 -19.19 16.72 3.97
N ALA A 164 -20.52 16.62 4.07
CA ALA A 164 -21.25 15.38 3.80
C ALA A 164 -21.17 14.98 2.31
N LEU A 165 -21.38 15.95 1.40
CA LEU A 165 -21.29 15.73 -0.04
C LEU A 165 -19.85 15.51 -0.51
N ALA A 166 -18.90 16.29 0.01
CA ALA A 166 -17.48 16.03 -0.22
C ALA A 166 -17.07 14.64 0.29
N GLY A 167 -17.51 14.26 1.49
CA GLY A 167 -17.27 12.92 2.01
C GLY A 167 -17.80 11.81 1.09
N LEU A 168 -18.99 11.98 0.50
CA LEU A 168 -19.48 11.06 -0.54
C LEU A 168 -18.62 11.09 -1.82
N ALA A 169 -18.13 12.26 -2.23
CA ALA A 169 -17.22 12.41 -3.36
C ALA A 169 -15.84 11.76 -3.12
N GLY A 170 -15.41 11.58 -1.86
CA GLY A 170 -14.15 10.92 -1.50
C GLY A 170 -14.00 9.51 -2.08
N TYR A 171 -15.11 8.78 -2.26
CA TYR A 171 -15.14 7.46 -2.92
C TYR A 171 -14.75 7.48 -4.40
N LEU A 172 -14.80 8.65 -5.05
CA LEU A 172 -14.32 8.83 -6.41
C LEU A 172 -12.84 9.25 -6.45
N GLY A 173 -12.25 9.60 -5.30
CA GLY A 173 -10.90 10.15 -5.19
C GLY A 173 -9.80 9.15 -4.80
N TRP A 174 -10.14 8.05 -4.14
CA TRP A 174 -9.13 7.06 -3.73
C TRP A 174 -8.51 6.25 -4.88
N LEU A 175 -7.32 5.70 -4.64
CA LEU A 175 -6.81 4.54 -5.40
C LEU A 175 -7.10 3.28 -4.60
N TRP A 176 -7.32 2.15 -5.25
CA TRP A 176 -7.59 0.90 -4.57
C TRP A 176 -7.08 -0.32 -5.33
N LYS A 177 -6.75 -1.36 -4.58
CA LYS A 177 -6.30 -2.67 -5.08
C LYS A 177 -6.98 -3.78 -4.27
N ALA A 178 -7.63 -4.70 -4.96
CA ALA A 178 -8.27 -5.87 -4.36
C ALA A 178 -7.44 -7.14 -4.64
N GLN A 179 -7.32 -8.00 -3.64
CA GLN A 179 -6.69 -9.32 -3.71
C GLN A 179 -7.77 -10.39 -3.53
N GLY A 180 -8.70 -10.44 -4.49
CA GLY A 180 -9.87 -11.31 -4.42
C GLY A 180 -10.73 -11.03 -3.19
N ARG A 181 -10.96 -12.05 -2.36
CA ARG A 181 -11.69 -11.95 -1.08
C ARG A 181 -10.77 -11.79 0.13
N ASP A 182 -9.46 -11.88 -0.06
CA ASP A 182 -8.50 -11.94 1.04
C ASP A 182 -8.19 -10.54 1.59
N ALA A 183 -8.09 -9.53 0.71
CA ALA A 183 -7.87 -8.14 1.11
C ALA A 183 -8.40 -7.12 0.08
N LEU A 184 -8.76 -5.94 0.56
CA LEU A 184 -8.95 -4.73 -0.21
C LEU A 184 -8.13 -3.63 0.46
N HIS A 185 -7.25 -3.02 -0.32
CA HIS A 185 -6.43 -1.88 0.09
C HIS A 185 -6.89 -0.63 -0.65
N PHE A 186 -6.94 0.50 0.02
CA PHE A 186 -7.16 1.79 -0.63
C PHE A 186 -6.24 2.87 -0.08
N PHE A 187 -5.96 3.86 -0.92
CA PHE A 187 -4.86 4.80 -0.79
C PHE A 187 -5.36 6.20 -1.09
N ILE A 188 -5.03 7.14 -0.21
CA ILE A 188 -5.45 8.54 -0.29
C ILE A 188 -4.23 9.41 -0.05
N PHE A 189 -3.89 10.24 -1.02
CA PHE A 189 -2.84 11.24 -0.91
C PHE A 189 -3.45 12.53 -0.36
N HIS A 190 -2.82 13.12 0.65
CA HIS A 190 -3.29 14.33 1.31
C HIS A 190 -2.17 15.36 1.41
N ALA A 191 -2.49 16.58 1.04
CA ALA A 191 -1.64 17.76 1.06
C ALA A 191 -2.54 19.00 1.06
N GLU A 192 -2.01 20.17 0.71
CA GLU A 192 -2.84 21.34 0.44
C GLU A 192 -3.79 21.08 -0.75
N LEU A 193 -5.01 21.62 -0.71
CA LEU A 193 -6.07 21.29 -1.67
C LEU A 193 -5.66 21.58 -3.13
N GLY A 194 -4.95 22.68 -3.39
CA GLY A 194 -4.45 23.00 -4.73
C GLY A 194 -3.38 22.01 -5.22
N GLU A 195 -2.56 21.48 -4.32
CA GLU A 195 -1.60 20.41 -4.65
C GLU A 195 -2.30 19.08 -4.90
N MET A 196 -3.31 18.76 -4.10
CA MET A 196 -4.14 17.59 -4.30
C MET A 196 -4.91 17.66 -5.62
N GLU A 197 -5.46 18.82 -6.00
CA GLU A 197 -6.15 19.02 -7.28
C GLU A 197 -5.22 18.72 -8.45
N ARG A 198 -4.02 19.31 -8.45
CA ARG A 198 -2.99 19.05 -9.47
C ARG A 198 -2.57 17.58 -9.48
N LEU A 199 -2.35 16.98 -8.32
CA LEU A 199 -2.03 15.56 -8.20
C LEU A 199 -3.12 14.69 -8.83
N HIS A 200 -4.38 14.98 -8.53
CA HIS A 200 -5.51 14.24 -9.08
C HIS A 200 -5.62 14.40 -10.60
N ARG A 201 -5.54 15.64 -11.09
CA ARG A 201 -5.69 15.98 -12.50
C ARG A 201 -4.55 15.44 -13.36
N GLU A 202 -3.31 15.73 -12.98
CA GLU A 202 -2.12 15.49 -13.81
C GLU A 202 -1.49 14.11 -13.57
N VAL A 203 -1.77 13.45 -12.45
CA VAL A 203 -1.11 12.17 -12.08
C VAL A 203 -2.11 11.05 -11.85
N LEU A 204 -3.01 11.16 -10.88
CA LEU A 204 -3.84 10.02 -10.47
C LEU A 204 -4.89 9.67 -11.51
N ASN A 205 -5.56 10.66 -12.14
CA ASN A 205 -6.56 10.41 -13.16
C ASN A 205 -5.97 9.76 -14.42
N PRO A 206 -4.83 10.22 -14.98
CA PRO A 206 -4.17 9.54 -16.09
C PRO A 206 -3.74 8.11 -15.77
N LEU A 207 -3.29 7.85 -14.54
CA LEU A 207 -2.85 6.50 -14.11
C LEU A 207 -4.00 5.54 -13.76
N ARG A 208 -5.24 6.04 -13.69
CA ARG A 208 -6.38 5.21 -13.28
C ARG A 208 -6.79 4.24 -14.38
N ILE A 209 -6.81 2.97 -14.01
CA ILE A 209 -7.26 1.89 -14.89
C ILE A 209 -8.79 1.77 -14.76
N GLN A 210 -9.50 1.73 -15.90
CA GLN A 210 -10.93 1.50 -15.94
C GLN A 210 -11.26 0.03 -16.23
N GLY A 211 -12.30 -0.49 -15.58
CA GLY A 211 -12.85 -1.83 -15.88
C GLY A 211 -12.09 -3.03 -15.29
N GLU A 212 -10.97 -2.83 -14.62
CA GLU A 212 -10.26 -3.91 -13.94
C GLU A 212 -10.93 -4.32 -12.62
N ARG A 213 -11.21 -5.62 -12.47
CA ARG A 213 -11.81 -6.17 -11.24
C ARG A 213 -10.87 -6.12 -10.03
N GLY A 214 -9.57 -5.96 -10.25
CA GLY A 214 -8.52 -6.06 -9.22
C GLY A 214 -8.01 -4.73 -8.66
N GLY A 215 -8.45 -3.58 -9.19
CA GLY A 215 -7.97 -2.27 -8.77
C GLY A 215 -8.24 -1.19 -9.79
N ASN A 216 -8.02 0.06 -9.40
CA ASN A 216 -8.02 1.21 -10.32
C ASN A 216 -6.62 1.81 -10.52
N VAL A 217 -5.55 1.15 -10.06
CA VAL A 217 -4.18 1.65 -10.15
C VAL A 217 -3.19 0.50 -10.41
N PRO A 218 -2.17 0.69 -11.27
CA PRO A 218 -1.08 -0.26 -11.41
C PRO A 218 -0.17 -0.26 -10.17
N VAL A 219 0.33 -1.44 -9.82
CA VAL A 219 1.27 -1.65 -8.70
C VAL A 219 2.34 -2.63 -9.17
N ALA A 220 3.58 -2.46 -8.73
CA ALA A 220 4.68 -3.36 -9.09
C ALA A 220 4.43 -4.80 -8.58
N PHE A 221 3.91 -4.91 -7.37
CA PHE A 221 3.46 -6.15 -6.75
C PHE A 221 2.39 -5.80 -5.71
N ALA A 222 1.62 -6.81 -5.30
CA ALA A 222 0.63 -6.66 -4.24
C ALA A 222 0.35 -8.02 -3.58
N GLY A 223 -0.22 -7.95 -2.38
CA GLY A 223 -0.62 -9.13 -1.64
C GLY A 223 -1.61 -8.79 -0.53
N PRO A 224 -1.94 -9.74 0.36
CA PRO A 224 -2.96 -9.55 1.38
C PRO A 224 -2.57 -8.52 2.45
N TYR A 225 -1.30 -8.12 2.53
CA TYR A 225 -0.83 -7.18 3.53
C TYR A 225 -0.64 -5.76 2.98
N ILE A 226 -0.75 -4.77 3.88
CA ILE A 226 -0.84 -3.36 3.50
C ILE A 226 0.51 -2.79 3.06
N HIS A 227 1.62 -3.10 3.75
CA HIS A 227 2.90 -2.45 3.52
C HIS A 227 3.53 -2.90 2.21
N GLU A 228 3.44 -4.19 1.88
CA GLU A 228 3.88 -4.68 0.56
C GLU A 228 3.14 -3.99 -0.60
N THR A 229 1.83 -3.77 -0.45
CA THR A 229 1.04 -3.17 -1.52
C THR A 229 1.28 -1.67 -1.62
N VAL A 230 1.48 -0.98 -0.48
CA VAL A 230 1.93 0.42 -0.45
C VAL A 230 3.29 0.57 -1.13
N LEU A 231 4.27 -0.27 -0.80
CA LEU A 231 5.58 -0.20 -1.44
C LEU A 231 5.48 -0.48 -2.95
N GLY A 232 4.69 -1.48 -3.35
CA GLY A 232 4.44 -1.78 -4.77
C GLY A 232 3.77 -0.63 -5.53
N LEU A 233 2.85 0.10 -4.90
CA LEU A 233 2.25 1.32 -5.44
C LEU A 233 3.29 2.43 -5.58
N LEU A 234 4.05 2.70 -4.52
CA LEU A 234 5.05 3.79 -4.50
C LEU A 234 6.16 3.56 -5.52
N LEU A 235 6.71 2.35 -5.62
CA LEU A 235 7.72 2.01 -6.63
C LEU A 235 7.22 2.27 -8.05
N ARG A 236 5.92 2.01 -8.31
CA ARG A 236 5.33 2.27 -9.62
C ARG A 236 5.14 3.75 -9.89
N LEU A 237 4.68 4.51 -8.89
CA LEU A 237 4.60 5.97 -8.99
C LEU A 237 5.98 6.60 -9.21
N PHE A 238 6.99 6.18 -8.45
CA PHE A 238 8.34 6.73 -8.56
C PHE A 238 8.94 6.53 -9.95
N ALA A 239 8.69 5.37 -10.58
CA ALA A 239 9.14 5.10 -11.94
C ALA A 239 8.66 6.15 -12.96
N HIS A 240 7.43 6.64 -12.80
CA HIS A 240 6.83 7.62 -13.70
C HIS A 240 7.56 8.97 -13.69
N VAL A 241 8.28 9.31 -12.61
CA VAL A 241 9.08 10.55 -12.54
C VAL A 241 10.16 10.56 -13.63
N ARG A 242 10.87 9.44 -13.80
CA ARG A 242 11.95 9.34 -14.80
C ARG A 242 11.42 9.10 -16.20
N SER A 243 10.50 8.15 -16.33
CA SER A 243 9.97 7.71 -17.62
C SER A 243 8.52 7.29 -17.48
N SER A 244 7.66 7.88 -18.29
CA SER A 244 6.24 7.55 -18.31
C SER A 244 5.75 7.47 -19.75
N ASN A 245 4.96 6.44 -20.03
CA ASN A 245 4.18 6.31 -21.27
C ASN A 245 2.70 6.73 -21.06
N VAL A 246 2.33 7.12 -19.84
CA VAL A 246 0.95 7.47 -19.46
C VAL A 246 0.85 8.93 -19.01
N LEU A 247 1.87 9.43 -18.32
CA LEU A 247 1.95 10.83 -17.88
C LEU A 247 2.67 11.64 -18.95
N ASP A 248 2.13 12.81 -19.25
CA ASP A 248 2.81 13.85 -20.02
C ASP A 248 3.90 14.54 -19.18
N GLU A 249 4.51 15.59 -19.75
CA GLU A 249 5.59 16.33 -19.07
C GLU A 249 5.10 17.07 -17.83
N ASP A 250 3.90 17.64 -17.86
CA ASP A 250 3.30 18.34 -16.72
C ASP A 250 2.97 17.39 -15.57
N GLY A 251 2.42 16.21 -15.88
CA GLY A 251 2.17 15.15 -14.90
C GLY A 251 3.45 14.63 -14.26
N ARG A 252 4.51 14.40 -15.06
CA ARG A 252 5.82 13.99 -14.52
C ARG A 252 6.44 15.06 -13.64
N THR A 253 6.40 16.33 -14.07
CA THR A 253 6.94 17.46 -13.30
C THR A 253 6.16 17.66 -12.00
N THR A 254 4.84 17.54 -12.05
CA THR A 254 3.98 17.59 -10.86
C THR A 254 4.34 16.50 -9.87
N LEU A 255 4.44 15.25 -10.34
CA LEU A 255 4.84 14.12 -9.49
C LEU A 255 6.25 14.29 -8.91
N ALA A 256 7.21 14.73 -9.72
CA ALA A 256 8.57 15.02 -9.28
C ALA A 256 8.58 16.05 -8.14
N ARG A 257 7.85 17.16 -8.30
CA ARG A 257 7.76 18.22 -7.29
C ARG A 257 7.13 17.73 -5.98
N LEU A 258 6.07 16.93 -6.05
CA LEU A 258 5.40 16.36 -4.88
C LEU A 258 6.27 15.33 -4.14
N LEU A 259 7.13 14.62 -4.86
CA LEU A 259 8.08 13.66 -4.31
C LEU A 259 9.42 14.29 -3.88
N GLY A 260 9.56 15.60 -4.00
CA GLY A 260 10.77 16.32 -3.57
C GLY A 260 11.98 16.10 -4.48
N ALA A 261 11.72 15.80 -5.76
CA ALA A 261 12.72 15.52 -6.79
C ALA A 261 13.12 16.75 -7.62
N THR A 262 12.70 17.95 -7.21
CA THR A 262 12.98 19.23 -7.89
C THR A 262 13.64 20.21 -6.93
N ASP A 263 14.28 21.26 -7.47
CA ASP A 263 14.94 22.32 -6.69
C ASP A 263 13.97 23.18 -5.86
N SER A 264 12.67 23.09 -6.15
CA SER A 264 11.60 23.78 -5.43
C SER A 264 10.51 22.77 -5.06
N PRO A 265 10.76 21.91 -4.07
CA PRO A 265 9.84 20.84 -3.70
C PRO A 265 8.56 21.41 -3.06
N ALA A 266 7.43 20.74 -3.30
CA ALA A 266 6.20 21.05 -2.58
C ALA A 266 6.29 20.58 -1.12
N PRO A 267 5.42 21.06 -0.21
CA PRO A 267 5.25 20.45 1.10
C PRO A 267 5.05 18.92 0.99
N PRO A 268 5.61 18.13 1.93
CA PRO A 268 5.51 16.67 1.86
C PRO A 268 4.05 16.20 1.81
N VAL A 269 3.76 15.35 0.82
CA VAL A 269 2.46 14.69 0.70
C VAL A 269 2.40 13.52 1.68
N THR A 270 1.28 13.41 2.38
CA THR A 270 0.99 12.28 3.26
C THR A 270 0.15 11.24 2.50
N LEU A 271 0.57 9.98 2.53
CA LEU A 271 -0.19 8.86 2.03
C LEU A 271 -0.90 8.14 3.18
N TYR A 272 -2.22 8.17 3.17
CA TYR A 272 -3.05 7.32 4.02
C TYR A 272 -3.37 6.02 3.29
N ALA A 273 -3.05 4.88 3.91
CA ALA A 273 -3.38 3.57 3.40
C ALA A 273 -4.30 2.85 4.38
N VAL A 274 -5.32 2.20 3.83
CA VAL A 274 -6.31 1.46 4.60
C VAL A 274 -6.43 0.06 4.02
N SER A 275 -6.47 -0.93 4.90
CA SER A 275 -6.61 -2.33 4.52
C SER A 275 -7.75 -2.98 5.30
N GLY A 276 -8.41 -3.93 4.66
CA GLY A 276 -9.49 -4.69 5.26
C GLY A 276 -9.94 -5.84 4.39
N LYS A 277 -10.86 -6.65 4.91
CA LYS A 277 -11.43 -7.78 4.15
C LYS A 277 -12.71 -7.36 3.44
N PRO A 278 -12.84 -7.61 2.13
CA PRO A 278 -14.10 -7.41 1.43
C PRO A 278 -15.06 -8.56 1.74
N GLY A 279 -16.19 -8.25 2.37
CA GLY A 279 -17.28 -9.20 2.65
C GLY A 279 -18.66 -8.63 2.35
N GLN A 280 -19.65 -8.97 3.18
CA GLN A 280 -20.96 -8.28 3.19
C GLN A 280 -20.87 -6.83 3.67
N ALA A 281 -19.73 -6.39 4.18
CA ALA A 281 -19.33 -5.01 4.41
C ALA A 281 -17.81 -4.97 4.36
N PHE A 282 -17.22 -3.79 4.19
CA PHE A 282 -15.78 -3.65 4.39
C PHE A 282 -15.46 -3.79 5.88
N ASN A 283 -14.58 -4.73 6.22
CA ASN A 283 -14.06 -4.89 7.57
C ASN A 283 -12.62 -4.39 7.62
N MET A 284 -12.43 -3.16 8.13
CA MET A 284 -11.12 -2.54 8.25
C MET A 284 -10.24 -3.29 9.26
N THR A 285 -9.02 -3.64 8.86
CA THR A 285 -8.03 -4.33 9.71
C THR A 285 -6.79 -3.47 9.97
N ALA A 286 -6.49 -2.50 9.09
CA ALA A 286 -5.37 -1.59 9.29
C ALA A 286 -5.65 -0.20 8.71
N PHE A 287 -5.11 0.81 9.39
CA PHE A 287 -5.03 2.20 8.95
C PHE A 287 -3.59 2.68 9.23
N ARG A 288 -2.91 3.19 8.20
CA ARG A 288 -1.51 3.60 8.27
C ARG A 288 -1.29 4.92 7.52
N GLU A 289 -0.38 5.71 8.06
CA GLU A 289 0.05 6.99 7.50
C GLU A 289 1.52 6.89 7.09
N PHE A 290 1.85 7.41 5.91
CA PHE A 290 3.21 7.50 5.37
C PHE A 290 3.48 8.93 4.90
N SER A 291 4.24 9.69 5.68
CA SER A 291 4.55 11.11 5.42
C SER A 291 5.97 11.36 4.89
N ARG A 292 6.84 10.35 4.90
CA ARG A 292 8.26 10.46 4.49
C ARG A 292 8.49 10.10 3.02
N LEU A 293 7.59 10.52 2.12
CA LEU A 293 7.67 10.15 0.71
C LEU A 293 8.89 10.72 0.00
N HIS A 294 9.36 11.92 0.37
CA HIS A 294 10.58 12.52 -0.19
C HIS A 294 11.81 11.67 0.10
N ASP A 295 11.98 11.25 1.35
CA ASP A 295 13.11 10.39 1.76
C ASP A 295 13.06 9.04 1.05
N LEU A 296 11.87 8.46 0.90
CA LEU A 296 11.68 7.19 0.19
C LEU A 296 12.01 7.32 -1.30
N PHE A 297 11.63 8.42 -1.93
CA PHE A 297 11.96 8.68 -3.34
C PHE A 297 13.47 8.84 -3.55
N ARG A 298 14.15 9.58 -2.65
CA ARG A 298 15.62 9.72 -2.70
C ARG A 298 16.32 8.37 -2.55
N LEU A 299 15.88 7.55 -1.60
CA LEU A 299 16.40 6.20 -1.40
C LEU A 299 16.20 5.33 -2.65
N TYR A 300 15.03 5.44 -3.28
CA TYR A 300 14.73 4.76 -4.54
C TYR A 300 15.67 5.20 -5.69
N GLU A 301 15.91 6.50 -5.88
CA GLU A 301 16.86 6.99 -6.91
C GLU A 301 18.28 6.48 -6.66
N ARG A 302 18.68 6.40 -5.40
CA ARG A 302 19.97 5.82 -5.02
C ARG A 302 20.05 4.34 -5.37
N TRP A 303 19.00 3.55 -5.12
CA TRP A 303 18.96 2.16 -5.55
C TRP A 303 19.10 2.01 -7.06
N LEU A 304 18.44 2.86 -7.86
CA LEU A 304 18.59 2.83 -9.32
C LEU A 304 20.04 3.09 -9.73
N SER A 305 20.70 4.05 -9.09
CA SER A 305 22.11 4.37 -9.29
C SER A 305 22.99 3.15 -8.98
N VAL A 306 22.78 2.49 -7.85
CA VAL A 306 23.54 1.30 -7.44
C VAL A 306 23.39 0.16 -8.45
N ILE A 307 22.15 -0.13 -8.89
CA ILE A 307 21.87 -1.19 -9.87
C ILE A 307 22.57 -0.92 -11.20
N SER A 308 22.58 0.33 -11.63
CA SER A 308 23.17 0.76 -12.90
C SER A 308 24.70 0.76 -12.84
N GLN A 309 25.29 1.37 -11.80
CA GLN A 309 26.74 1.46 -11.62
C GLN A 309 27.41 0.09 -11.45
N LYS A 310 26.76 -0.85 -10.75
CA LYS A 310 27.27 -2.22 -10.58
C LYS A 310 26.95 -3.14 -11.78
N GLY A 311 26.37 -2.62 -12.87
CA GLY A 311 26.10 -3.40 -14.08
C GLY A 311 25.16 -4.59 -13.87
N ILE A 312 24.22 -4.46 -12.92
CA ILE A 312 23.34 -5.56 -12.51
C ILE A 312 22.21 -5.76 -13.52
N ASP A 313 21.54 -4.68 -13.88
CA ASP A 313 20.62 -4.58 -15.01
C ASP A 313 20.63 -3.13 -15.50
N THR A 314 21.38 -2.88 -16.57
CA THR A 314 21.50 -1.54 -17.16
C THR A 314 20.34 -1.19 -18.08
N ARG A 315 19.57 -2.19 -18.54
CA ARG A 315 18.45 -1.99 -19.46
C ARG A 315 17.17 -1.64 -18.72
N SER A 316 16.97 -2.22 -17.55
CA SER A 316 15.78 -1.98 -16.74
C SER A 316 16.06 -1.97 -15.23
N PRO A 317 16.80 -0.97 -14.72
CA PRO A 317 17.06 -0.83 -13.28
C PRO A 317 15.78 -0.81 -12.44
N GLN A 318 14.70 -0.20 -12.94
CA GLN A 318 13.40 -0.18 -12.29
C GLN A 318 12.85 -1.59 -12.07
N ALA A 319 12.71 -2.38 -13.13
CA ALA A 319 12.20 -3.74 -13.02
C ALA A 319 13.11 -4.61 -12.13
N GLN A 320 14.40 -4.32 -12.08
CA GLN A 320 15.31 -5.01 -11.17
C GLN A 320 15.00 -4.72 -9.70
N ILE A 321 14.72 -3.47 -9.33
CA ILE A 321 14.26 -3.12 -7.97
C ILE A 321 12.95 -3.83 -7.65
N GLU A 322 11.99 -3.81 -8.58
CA GLU A 322 10.70 -4.50 -8.41
C GLU A 322 10.93 -6.01 -8.15
N ARG A 323 11.78 -6.68 -8.92
CA ARG A 323 12.16 -8.09 -8.73
C ARG A 323 12.85 -8.36 -7.40
N VAL A 324 13.68 -7.44 -6.91
CA VAL A 324 14.33 -7.55 -5.59
C VAL A 324 13.29 -7.64 -4.48
N PHE A 325 12.22 -6.83 -4.52
CA PHE A 325 11.19 -6.89 -3.48
C PHE A 325 10.16 -8.00 -3.74
N GLU A 326 9.80 -8.27 -4.99
CA GLU A 326 8.81 -9.28 -5.36
C GLU A 326 9.19 -10.69 -4.88
N GLN A 327 10.50 -11.00 -4.87
CA GLN A 327 11.02 -12.32 -4.54
C GLN A 327 10.63 -12.86 -3.16
N PHE A 328 10.30 -11.98 -2.20
CA PHE A 328 10.09 -12.32 -0.79
C PHE A 328 8.72 -12.96 -0.53
N SER A 329 8.44 -14.02 -1.28
CA SER A 329 7.23 -14.82 -1.21
C SER A 329 7.57 -16.31 -1.19
N ALA A 330 6.71 -17.11 -0.58
CA ALA A 330 6.84 -18.56 -0.51
C ALA A 330 5.54 -19.21 -0.96
N GLN A 331 5.62 -20.29 -1.73
CA GLN A 331 4.43 -21.06 -2.08
C GLN A 331 4.00 -21.93 -0.89
N GLN A 332 2.79 -21.72 -0.38
CA GLN A 332 2.17 -22.55 0.66
C GLN A 332 0.91 -23.22 0.09
N GLY A 333 1.07 -24.44 -0.40
CA GLY A 333 0.00 -25.16 -1.10
C GLY A 333 -0.46 -24.41 -2.36
N LYS A 334 -1.72 -23.97 -2.39
CA LYS A 334 -2.30 -23.23 -3.53
C LYS A 334 -2.14 -21.70 -3.43
N LYS A 335 -1.68 -21.18 -2.29
CA LYS A 335 -1.55 -19.73 -2.08
C LYS A 335 -0.07 -19.33 -1.97
N SER A 336 0.24 -18.12 -2.41
CA SER A 336 1.54 -17.49 -2.18
C SER A 336 1.48 -16.72 -0.85
N GLU A 337 2.35 -17.09 0.08
CA GLU A 337 2.58 -16.37 1.35
C GLU A 337 3.61 -15.28 1.10
N THR A 338 3.32 -14.07 1.57
CA THR A 338 4.07 -12.84 1.25
C THR A 338 4.40 -12.03 2.51
N LEU A 339 4.22 -12.63 3.69
CA LEU A 339 4.53 -12.02 4.99
C LEU A 339 5.96 -11.46 5.08
N TRP A 340 6.97 -12.13 4.51
CA TRP A 340 8.34 -11.60 4.50
C TRP A 340 8.44 -10.31 3.70
N ARG A 341 7.81 -10.24 2.52
CA ARG A 341 7.74 -9.02 1.72
C ARG A 341 7.05 -7.90 2.48
N ASP A 342 5.95 -8.17 3.19
CA ASP A 342 5.27 -7.16 4.01
C ASP A 342 6.16 -6.63 5.15
N ARG A 343 6.86 -7.51 5.86
CA ARG A 343 7.76 -7.09 6.95
C ARG A 343 8.95 -6.27 6.44
N ILE A 344 9.53 -6.66 5.31
CA ILE A 344 10.60 -5.91 4.65
C ILE A 344 10.07 -4.56 4.16
N ALA A 345 8.91 -4.55 3.51
CA ALA A 345 8.28 -3.31 3.06
C ALA A 345 7.93 -2.39 4.23
N TRP A 346 7.44 -2.92 5.34
CA TRP A 346 7.19 -2.14 6.55
C TRP A 346 8.47 -1.53 7.10
N ALA A 347 9.55 -2.30 7.21
CA ALA A 347 10.84 -1.78 7.65
C ALA A 347 11.34 -0.67 6.71
N VAL A 348 11.27 -0.86 5.39
CA VAL A 348 11.66 0.17 4.42
C VAL A 348 10.80 1.43 4.54
N LEU A 349 9.47 1.30 4.55
CA LEU A 349 8.52 2.43 4.63
C LEU A 349 8.64 3.20 5.95
N SER A 350 9.12 2.55 7.02
CA SER A 350 9.35 3.15 8.34
C SER A 350 10.82 3.49 8.63
N PHE A 351 11.73 3.27 7.67
CA PHE A 351 13.17 3.44 7.85
C PHE A 351 13.76 2.60 9.01
N GLY A 352 13.17 1.43 9.27
CA GLY A 352 13.62 0.44 10.25
C GLY A 352 14.60 -0.58 9.68
N ASP A 353 14.80 -1.69 10.39
CA ASP A 353 15.77 -2.74 10.04
C ASP A 353 15.11 -3.91 9.26
N PRO A 354 15.36 -4.06 7.94
CA PRO A 354 14.74 -5.13 7.14
C PRO A 354 15.48 -6.48 7.26
N PHE A 355 16.71 -6.49 7.75
CA PHE A 355 17.61 -7.65 7.68
C PHE A 355 17.09 -8.89 8.43
N PRO A 356 16.46 -8.79 9.61
CA PRO A 356 15.88 -9.96 10.26
C PRO A 356 14.87 -10.71 9.39
N SER A 357 14.06 -9.99 8.60
CA SER A 357 13.08 -10.61 7.71
C SER A 357 13.72 -11.21 6.45
N ILE A 358 14.81 -10.61 5.97
CA ILE A 358 15.61 -11.13 4.85
C ILE A 358 16.32 -12.42 5.29
N GLU A 359 16.98 -12.44 6.45
CA GLU A 359 17.60 -13.62 7.05
C GLU A 359 16.57 -14.74 7.24
N GLN A 360 15.41 -14.40 7.82
CA GLN A 360 14.35 -15.38 8.01
C GLN A 360 13.89 -15.98 6.68
N PHE A 361 13.66 -15.16 5.66
CA PHE A 361 13.27 -15.65 4.32
C PHE A 361 14.34 -16.57 3.73
N LEU A 362 15.61 -16.19 3.84
CA LEU A 362 16.71 -16.96 3.26
C LEU A 362 16.85 -18.35 3.90
N TYR A 363 16.73 -18.45 5.22
CA TYR A 363 16.89 -19.72 5.93
C TYR A 363 15.61 -20.55 6.01
N ASP A 364 14.44 -19.93 6.15
CA ASP A 364 13.18 -20.65 6.36
C ASP A 364 12.44 -20.94 5.05
N VAL A 365 12.74 -20.19 3.98
CA VAL A 365 12.18 -20.40 2.65
C VAL A 365 13.25 -20.92 1.71
N ARG A 366 14.20 -20.09 1.29
CA ARG A 366 15.14 -20.41 0.21
C ARG A 366 16.00 -21.65 0.46
N ALA A 367 16.52 -21.80 1.67
CA ALA A 367 17.33 -22.96 2.06
C ALA A 367 16.52 -24.27 2.18
N ARG A 368 15.18 -24.18 2.23
CA ARG A 368 14.26 -25.32 2.39
C ARG A 368 13.46 -25.64 1.13
N GLU A 369 13.54 -24.82 0.09
CA GLU A 369 12.93 -25.12 -1.22
C GLU A 369 13.53 -26.40 -1.82
N ASP A 370 12.71 -27.26 -2.45
CA ASP A 370 13.19 -28.48 -3.14
C ASP A 370 14.29 -28.14 -4.16
N LYS A 371 14.09 -27.03 -4.87
CA LYS A 371 15.13 -26.36 -5.67
C LYS A 371 15.56 -25.12 -4.92
N ARG A 372 16.55 -25.29 -4.05
CA ARG A 372 17.21 -24.21 -3.30
C ARG A 372 17.68 -23.12 -4.24
N ARG A 373 17.44 -21.86 -3.87
CA ARG A 373 17.79 -20.70 -4.69
C ARG A 373 18.41 -19.60 -3.83
N PRO A 374 19.41 -18.88 -4.35
CA PRO A 374 19.88 -17.67 -3.70
C PRO A 374 18.87 -16.52 -3.85
N LEU A 375 19.16 -15.41 -3.19
CA LEU A 375 18.47 -14.15 -3.43
C LEU A 375 18.68 -13.67 -4.87
N VAL A 376 17.65 -13.02 -5.42
CA VAL A 376 17.70 -12.37 -6.73
C VAL A 376 18.92 -11.44 -6.80
N ARG A 377 19.59 -11.41 -7.96
CA ARG A 377 20.74 -10.52 -8.18
C ARG A 377 20.37 -9.06 -7.84
N GLY A 378 21.26 -8.26 -7.27
CA GLY A 378 20.92 -6.88 -6.86
C GLY A 378 20.30 -6.75 -5.47
N THR A 379 19.86 -7.85 -4.85
CA THR A 379 19.26 -7.79 -3.50
C THR A 379 20.27 -7.31 -2.47
N LEU A 380 21.46 -7.90 -2.46
CA LEU A 380 22.50 -7.53 -1.50
C LEU A 380 22.92 -6.08 -1.71
N GLU A 381 23.06 -5.63 -2.95
CA GLU A 381 23.49 -4.28 -3.27
C GLU A 381 22.46 -3.20 -2.88
N VAL A 382 21.17 -3.49 -3.06
CA VAL A 382 20.06 -2.62 -2.61
C VAL A 382 20.07 -2.48 -1.09
N PHE A 383 20.22 -3.59 -0.36
CA PHE A 383 20.18 -3.57 1.11
C PHE A 383 21.50 -3.14 1.76
N GLU A 384 22.66 -3.38 1.14
CA GLU A 384 23.95 -2.78 1.51
C GLU A 384 23.82 -1.27 1.54
N HIS A 385 23.34 -0.69 0.44
CA HIS A 385 23.16 0.76 0.37
C HIS A 385 22.12 1.27 1.37
N TYR A 386 21.04 0.51 1.60
CA TYR A 386 20.09 0.82 2.68
C TYR A 386 20.77 0.84 4.06
N ALA A 387 21.67 -0.11 4.35
CA ALA A 387 22.38 -0.16 5.62
C ALA A 387 23.33 1.03 5.81
N GLN A 388 23.94 1.50 4.73
CA GLN A 388 24.77 2.71 4.74
C GLN A 388 23.91 3.95 5.04
N GLU A 389 22.92 4.21 4.19
CA GLU A 389 22.15 5.46 4.20
C GLU A 389 21.18 5.58 5.37
N VAL A 390 20.49 4.48 5.74
CA VAL A 390 19.41 4.52 6.73
C VAL A 390 19.89 4.10 8.11
N MET A 391 20.77 3.10 8.17
CA MET A 391 21.25 2.54 9.44
C MET A 391 22.61 3.08 9.87
N ASN A 392 23.23 3.95 9.07
CA ASN A 392 24.55 4.55 9.32
C ASN A 392 25.65 3.51 9.56
N MET A 393 25.60 2.37 8.86
CA MET A 393 26.65 1.37 8.95
C MET A 393 27.86 1.77 8.10
N ASP A 394 29.06 1.71 8.69
CA ASP A 394 30.31 2.05 8.02
C ASP A 394 30.55 1.24 6.75
N GLU A 395 30.88 1.92 5.65
CA GLU A 395 31.05 1.31 4.33
C GLU A 395 32.23 0.33 4.30
N GLN A 396 33.37 0.68 4.92
CA GLN A 396 34.55 -0.18 4.93
C GLN A 396 34.25 -1.47 5.70
N PHE A 397 33.60 -1.36 6.85
CA PHE A 397 33.19 -2.50 7.65
C PHE A 397 32.16 -3.38 6.93
N GLN A 398 31.22 -2.79 6.20
CA GLN A 398 30.30 -3.56 5.36
C GLN A 398 31.03 -4.36 4.27
N ARG A 399 32.05 -3.79 3.63
CA ARG A 399 32.86 -4.54 2.64
C ARG A 399 33.60 -5.71 3.28
N ILE A 400 34.13 -5.54 4.50
CA ILE A 400 34.74 -6.62 5.28
C ILE A 400 33.71 -7.71 5.59
N LEU A 401 32.52 -7.32 6.07
CA LEU A 401 31.42 -8.24 6.36
C LEU A 401 30.96 -9.01 5.13
N ALA A 402 30.79 -8.33 4.00
CA ALA A 402 30.42 -8.93 2.74
C ALA A 402 31.49 -9.93 2.28
N GLY A 403 32.76 -9.51 2.22
CA GLY A 403 33.86 -10.37 1.79
C GLY A 403 34.00 -11.63 2.66
N PHE A 404 34.02 -11.45 3.98
CA PHE A 404 34.09 -12.58 4.91
C PHE A 404 32.86 -13.48 4.82
N GLY A 405 31.66 -12.91 4.79
CA GLY A 405 30.42 -13.69 4.65
C GLY A 405 30.39 -14.52 3.38
N HIS A 406 30.77 -13.96 2.23
CA HIS A 406 30.86 -14.71 0.98
C HIS A 406 31.86 -15.87 1.08
N ASN A 407 33.06 -15.63 1.61
CA ASN A 407 34.07 -16.67 1.79
C ASN A 407 33.59 -17.77 2.74
N LEU A 408 32.99 -17.39 3.87
CA LEU A 408 32.42 -18.31 4.85
C LEU A 408 31.35 -19.21 4.21
N GLY A 409 30.45 -18.63 3.42
CA GLY A 409 29.40 -19.38 2.72
C GLY A 409 29.92 -20.34 1.65
N MET A 410 30.93 -19.92 0.88
CA MET A 410 31.58 -20.78 -0.11
C MET A 410 32.31 -21.96 0.54
N ALA A 411 33.12 -21.69 1.58
CA ALA A 411 33.84 -22.72 2.31
C ALA A 411 32.87 -23.69 3.00
N ALA A 412 31.78 -23.18 3.61
CA ALA A 412 30.75 -24.03 4.18
C ALA A 412 30.11 -24.96 3.15
N HIS A 413 29.94 -24.52 1.89
CA HIS A 413 29.46 -25.40 0.82
C HIS A 413 30.51 -26.45 0.42
N GLU A 414 31.78 -26.07 0.26
CA GLU A 414 32.87 -26.96 -0.12
C GLU A 414 33.10 -28.08 0.92
N HIS A 415 32.99 -27.75 2.20
CA HIS A 415 33.12 -28.70 3.30
C HIS A 415 31.80 -29.38 3.70
N ASN A 416 30.69 -29.08 3.02
CA ASN A 416 29.35 -29.60 3.32
C ASN A 416 28.86 -29.30 4.77
N GLU A 417 29.20 -28.11 5.26
CA GLU A 417 29.00 -27.66 6.65
C GLU A 417 27.88 -26.61 6.76
N MET A 418 26.71 -26.90 6.20
CA MET A 418 25.55 -26.00 6.31
C MET A 418 25.12 -25.78 7.79
N GLY A 419 25.41 -26.76 8.67
CA GLY A 419 25.12 -26.67 10.11
C GLY A 419 25.74 -25.45 10.77
N LEU A 420 26.98 -25.10 10.41
CA LEU A 420 27.67 -23.89 10.92
C LEU A 420 26.90 -22.60 10.59
N LEU A 421 26.27 -22.53 9.41
CA LEU A 421 25.50 -21.37 9.01
C LEU A 421 24.20 -21.24 9.83
N TYR A 422 23.60 -22.35 10.24
CA TYR A 422 22.46 -22.35 11.16
C TYR A 422 22.87 -21.99 12.58
N GLU A 423 24.02 -22.49 13.05
CA GLU A 423 24.59 -22.11 14.35
C GLU A 423 24.89 -20.60 14.41
N LEU A 424 25.45 -20.04 13.33
CA LEU A 424 25.71 -18.61 13.18
C LEU A 424 24.42 -17.79 13.34
N ARG A 425 23.35 -18.15 12.62
CA ARG A 425 22.03 -17.53 12.75
C ARG A 425 21.50 -17.61 14.19
N ASN A 426 21.62 -18.79 14.80
CA ASN A 426 21.03 -19.10 16.10
C ASN A 426 21.83 -18.58 17.31
N ALA A 427 23.01 -17.99 17.11
CA ALA A 427 23.78 -17.38 18.19
C ALA A 427 22.95 -16.30 18.92
N LYS A 428 22.78 -16.49 20.24
CA LYS A 428 21.88 -15.70 21.10
C LYS A 428 22.57 -14.55 21.84
N ASN A 429 23.89 -14.62 21.97
CA ASN A 429 24.72 -13.61 22.62
C ASN A 429 26.09 -13.51 21.91
N PRO A 430 26.89 -12.49 22.21
CA PRO A 430 28.18 -12.30 21.56
C PRO A 430 29.18 -13.44 21.80
N GLU A 431 29.16 -14.10 22.96
CA GLU A 431 30.03 -15.24 23.26
C GLU A 431 29.71 -16.45 22.37
N ALA A 432 28.43 -16.76 22.17
CA ALA A 432 28.01 -17.82 21.26
C ALA A 432 28.38 -17.47 19.82
N PHE A 433 28.25 -16.20 19.42
CA PHE A 433 28.68 -15.73 18.11
C PHE A 433 30.18 -15.97 17.89
N TYR A 434 31.03 -15.62 18.86
CA TYR A 434 32.47 -15.89 18.75
C TYR A 434 32.84 -17.35 18.76
N ARG A 435 32.12 -18.19 19.51
CA ARG A 435 32.32 -19.64 19.46
C ARG A 435 32.09 -20.17 18.05
N VAL A 436 30.99 -19.75 17.40
CA VAL A 436 30.69 -20.17 16.02
C VAL A 436 31.75 -19.65 15.04
N LEU A 437 32.23 -18.41 15.20
CA LEU A 437 33.32 -17.91 14.34
C LEU A 437 34.60 -18.73 14.52
N ASN A 438 34.95 -19.08 15.75
CA ASN A 438 36.09 -19.93 16.05
C ASN A 438 35.94 -21.34 15.45
N ASP A 439 34.76 -21.94 15.58
CA ASP A 439 34.46 -23.25 14.98
C ASP A 439 34.56 -23.19 13.45
N ALA A 440 34.10 -22.09 12.84
CA ALA A 440 34.25 -21.85 11.40
C ALA A 440 35.72 -21.68 10.98
N GLN A 441 36.56 -21.03 11.79
CA GLN A 441 37.99 -20.92 11.53
C GLN A 441 38.67 -22.29 11.51
N PHE A 442 38.35 -23.17 12.47
CA PHE A 442 38.96 -24.50 12.54
C PHE A 442 38.41 -25.48 11.50
N ARG A 443 37.09 -25.51 11.30
CA ARG A 443 36.44 -26.51 10.44
C ARG A 443 36.50 -26.16 8.95
N LEU A 444 36.49 -24.87 8.64
CA LEU A 444 36.47 -24.36 7.26
C LEU A 444 37.80 -23.71 6.86
N GLU A 445 38.79 -23.71 7.76
CA GLU A 445 40.12 -23.11 7.55
C GLU A 445 40.05 -21.62 7.13
N THR A 446 39.00 -20.91 7.57
CA THR A 446 38.77 -19.51 7.20
C THR A 446 39.45 -18.56 8.19
N THR A 447 40.01 -17.45 7.69
CA THR A 447 40.55 -16.40 8.56
C THR A 447 39.45 -15.43 8.97
N ILE A 448 39.26 -15.24 10.28
CA ILE A 448 38.29 -14.28 10.82
C ILE A 448 38.89 -12.86 10.78
N PRO A 449 38.22 -11.87 10.16
CA PRO A 449 38.65 -10.48 10.21
C PRO A 449 38.69 -9.94 11.64
N GLU A 450 39.79 -9.27 12.01
CA GLU A 450 39.96 -8.69 13.35
C GLU A 450 38.85 -7.67 13.70
N ALA A 451 38.33 -6.96 12.69
CA ALA A 451 37.22 -6.01 12.86
C ALA A 451 35.95 -6.64 13.46
N LEU A 452 35.75 -7.96 13.34
CA LEU A 452 34.62 -8.67 13.94
C LEU A 452 34.85 -9.06 15.40
N LEU A 453 36.11 -9.09 15.84
CA LEU A 453 36.51 -9.57 17.17
C LEU A 453 36.53 -8.46 18.23
N ARG A 454 36.29 -7.20 17.83
CA ARG A 454 36.31 -6.03 18.73
C ARG A 454 34.90 -5.66 19.16
N ILE A 455 34.51 -6.04 20.39
CA ILE A 455 33.26 -5.57 21.03
C ILE A 455 33.50 -4.25 21.76
N GLU A 456 32.74 -3.26 21.36
CA GLU A 456 32.63 -1.96 22.01
C GLU A 456 31.52 -1.96 23.08
N ARG A 457 31.48 -0.92 23.91
CA ARG A 457 30.42 -0.75 24.93
C ARG A 457 29.02 -0.84 24.31
N GLY A 458 28.13 -1.56 25.00
CA GLY A 458 26.74 -1.75 24.55
C GLY A 458 26.57 -2.85 23.52
N GLU A 459 27.46 -3.85 23.51
CA GLU A 459 27.44 -5.00 22.58
C GLU A 459 27.42 -4.55 21.10
N ARG A 460 28.33 -3.65 20.74
CA ARG A 460 28.47 -3.14 19.38
C ARG A 460 29.76 -3.64 18.75
N ILE A 461 29.75 -3.83 17.44
CA ILE A 461 30.91 -4.18 16.63
C ILE A 461 30.99 -3.14 15.52
N ALA A 462 32.08 -2.38 15.46
CA ALA A 462 32.29 -1.27 14.54
C ALA A 462 31.10 -0.29 14.51
N GLY A 463 30.65 0.13 15.70
CA GLY A 463 29.50 1.04 15.84
C GLY A 463 28.13 0.45 15.50
N ALA A 464 27.99 -0.80 15.04
CA ALA A 464 26.69 -1.44 14.80
C ALA A 464 26.30 -2.41 15.93
N PRO A 465 25.01 -2.58 16.29
CA PRO A 465 24.59 -3.62 17.23
C PRO A 465 25.07 -5.00 16.75
N TRP A 466 25.67 -5.81 17.64
CA TRP A 466 26.24 -7.10 17.27
C TRP A 466 25.21 -8.02 16.58
N ILE A 467 23.95 -7.96 17.01
CA ILE A 467 22.86 -8.75 16.42
C ILE A 467 22.67 -8.43 14.93
N ARG A 468 22.81 -7.17 14.53
CA ARG A 468 22.74 -6.74 13.13
C ARG A 468 23.93 -7.23 12.34
N VAL A 469 25.12 -7.12 12.92
CA VAL A 469 26.37 -7.62 12.32
C VAL A 469 26.26 -9.12 12.05
N LYS A 470 25.78 -9.89 13.03
CA LYS A 470 25.48 -11.32 12.90
C LYS A 470 24.46 -11.60 11.80
N THR A 471 23.31 -10.93 11.82
CA THR A 471 22.23 -11.15 10.85
C THR A 471 22.71 -10.85 9.42
N ILE A 472 23.42 -9.75 9.20
CA ILE A 472 23.98 -9.41 7.88
C ILE A 472 25.02 -10.44 7.44
N LEU A 473 25.92 -10.86 8.33
CA LEU A 473 26.91 -11.89 8.04
C LEU A 473 26.24 -13.22 7.66
N ALA A 474 25.21 -13.63 8.39
CA ALA A 474 24.43 -14.83 8.11
C ALA A 474 23.74 -14.76 6.73
N ILE A 475 23.22 -13.59 6.36
CA ILE A 475 22.64 -13.36 5.02
C ILE A 475 23.68 -13.56 3.92
N TYR A 476 24.86 -12.93 4.04
CA TYR A 476 25.93 -13.10 3.04
C TYR A 476 26.36 -14.55 2.92
N ALA A 477 26.62 -15.21 4.06
CA ALA A 477 27.11 -16.58 4.08
C ALA A 477 26.10 -17.57 3.50
N MET A 478 24.84 -17.53 3.94
CA MET A 478 23.81 -18.42 3.41
C MET A 478 23.52 -18.13 1.93
N ASN A 479 23.51 -16.87 1.50
CA ASN A 479 23.27 -16.55 0.09
C ASN A 479 24.42 -17.03 -0.80
N ALA A 480 25.68 -16.94 -0.34
CA ALA A 480 26.84 -17.46 -1.06
C ALA A 480 26.85 -18.99 -1.14
N PHE A 481 26.49 -19.68 -0.05
CA PHE A 481 26.30 -21.13 -0.02
C PHE A 481 25.29 -21.59 -1.09
N LEU A 482 24.09 -20.98 -1.10
CA LEU A 482 23.03 -21.32 -2.05
C LEU A 482 23.40 -21.00 -3.51
N ARG A 483 24.21 -19.95 -3.75
CA ARG A 483 24.73 -19.65 -5.10
C ARG A 483 25.64 -20.75 -5.62
N LYS A 484 26.54 -21.26 -4.79
CA LYS A 484 27.44 -22.37 -5.17
C LYS A 484 26.67 -23.64 -5.46
N GLU A 485 25.65 -23.93 -4.65
CA GLU A 485 24.79 -25.09 -4.82
C GLU A 485 24.07 -25.08 -6.19
N VAL A 486 23.46 -23.95 -6.56
CA VAL A 486 22.79 -23.80 -7.87
C VAL A 486 23.77 -23.93 -9.04
N ASN A 487 24.94 -23.30 -8.95
CA ASN A 487 25.94 -23.39 -10.02
C ASN A 487 26.42 -24.83 -10.26
N ARG A 488 26.61 -25.59 -9.18
CA ARG A 488 26.98 -27.01 -9.26
C ARG A 488 25.85 -27.82 -9.91
N SER A 489 24.59 -27.61 -9.52
CA SER A 489 23.45 -28.33 -10.12
C SER A 489 23.30 -28.07 -11.63
N ASN A 490 23.54 -26.84 -12.09
CA ASN A 490 23.46 -26.50 -13.53
C ASN A 490 24.59 -27.17 -14.34
N GLN A 491 25.81 -27.25 -13.79
CA GLN A 491 26.93 -27.94 -14.45
C GLN A 491 26.62 -29.43 -14.69
N PHE A 492 26.02 -30.12 -13.71
CA PHE A 492 25.62 -31.53 -13.87
C PHE A 492 24.45 -31.76 -14.84
N THR A 493 23.70 -30.71 -15.24
CA THR A 493 22.60 -30.83 -16.20
C THR A 493 23.00 -30.51 -17.64
N GLU A 494 24.16 -29.88 -17.86
CA GLU A 494 24.70 -29.59 -19.21
C GLU A 494 25.67 -30.69 -19.70
N GLU A 495 26.18 -31.54 -18.79
CA GLU A 495 27.14 -32.62 -19.10
C GLU A 495 26.49 -34.03 -19.22
N GLY A 496 25.17 -34.14 -19.08
CA GLY A 496 24.41 -35.40 -19.23
C GLY A 496 23.31 -35.27 -20.27
#